data_AF-A0A1Q6PXU5-F1
#
_entry.id   AF-A0A1Q6PXU5-F1
#
_cell.length_a   1.000
_cell.length_b   1.000
_cell.length_c   1.000
_cell.angle_alpha   90.00
_cell.angle_beta   90.00
_cell.angle_gamma   90.00
#
_symmetry.space_group_name_H-M   'P 1'
#
loop_
_entity.id
_entity.type
_entity.pdbx_description
1 polymer ?
#
loop_
_entity_poly.entity_id
_entity_poly.type
_entity_poly.pdbx_seq_one_letter_code
_entity_poly.pdbx_strand_id
1 'polypeptide(L)'
;MLTNLANYLNNDFPFHMFFAVQILLAEGLFVVRMKSRLRPLKIVLPVVLCYLVLAWFHPLLGHRFARVAAIFAESLLVLCLTMDIPTTNALCIGISSYAIQNLAFKVGGLATCWMAKPRDPLFYLLSGASFVVVYAVCYLMFVRRFPENGDLKLGNWKVLFLTLVTLLTVFVRSVSLPTDISLLDRLFSILSVIMVMVLIYQCMYADEMRREKEIIESLLAREESRHQLLGKTIDSINMKCHDLRYHIDTYRRAQQLDEHAAFFDEVEQEIQRYEYTFHTGNAALDSVLSEKSLYCSANHILLTTMLDVSLLAPIEKSDIYSIFGNALDNAIQAVMAEAPENRSVNIRVSDVVGMTQIVFENFCSKPPEMHEGLPKTEKDTQYHGFGLRSIRYIIEKYDGHMSIDTKDQMFILSLLLPRPQQSA
;
A
#
# COMPACT_ATOMS: atom_id res chain seq x y z
N MET A 1 28.26 39.00 40.62
CA MET A 1 27.10 38.11 40.39
C MET A 1 25.82 38.92 40.10
N LEU A 2 25.43 39.86 40.97
CA LEU A 2 24.26 40.74 40.79
C LEU A 2 24.31 41.63 39.53
N THR A 3 25.47 42.17 39.16
CA THR A 3 25.67 42.96 37.93
C THR A 3 25.54 42.14 36.64
N ASN A 4 26.01 40.89 36.64
CA ASN A 4 25.80 39.96 35.51
C ASN A 4 24.33 39.52 35.40
N LEU A 5 23.63 39.39 36.53
CA LEU A 5 22.21 39.07 36.56
C LEU A 5 21.36 40.22 35.99
N ALA A 6 21.63 41.46 36.40
CA ALA A 6 20.93 42.64 35.91
C ALA A 6 21.16 42.88 34.40
N ASN A 7 22.41 42.70 33.93
CA ASN A 7 22.73 42.79 32.50
C ASN A 7 22.06 41.67 31.68
N TYR A 8 21.98 40.45 32.22
CA TYR A 8 21.28 39.35 31.57
C TYR A 8 19.77 39.62 31.48
N LEU A 9 19.15 40.05 32.58
CA LEU A 9 17.71 40.34 32.65
C LEU A 9 17.29 41.46 31.69
N ASN A 10 18.13 42.48 31.48
CA ASN A 10 17.79 43.59 30.58
C ASN A 10 18.12 43.31 29.10
N ASN A 11 19.19 42.58 28.78
CA ASN A 11 19.67 42.47 27.40
C ASN A 11 19.43 41.10 26.75
N ASP A 12 19.71 40.01 27.45
CA ASP A 12 19.69 38.66 26.89
C ASP A 12 18.35 37.95 27.15
N PHE A 13 17.74 38.19 28.31
CA PHE A 13 16.53 37.51 28.75
C PHE A 13 15.33 37.69 27.79
N PRO A 14 15.01 38.90 27.27
CA PRO A 14 13.90 39.07 26.34
C PRO A 14 14.08 38.26 25.04
N PHE A 15 15.32 38.16 24.54
CA PHE A 15 15.63 37.38 23.34
C PHE A 15 15.45 35.88 23.58
N HIS A 16 15.97 35.37 24.71
CA HIS A 16 15.82 33.97 25.08
C HIS A 16 14.35 33.60 25.38
N MET A 17 13.58 34.53 25.95
CA MET A 17 12.14 34.39 26.16
C MET A 17 11.37 34.28 24.86
N PHE A 18 11.63 35.19 23.93
CA PHE A 18 10.99 35.14 22.62
C PHE A 18 11.35 33.85 21.86
N PHE A 19 12.62 33.43 21.93
CA PHE A 19 13.11 32.21 21.30
C PHE A 19 12.44 30.94 21.86
N ALA A 20 12.33 30.81 23.18
CA ALA A 20 11.70 29.66 23.81
C ALA A 20 10.19 29.58 23.51
N VAL A 21 9.49 30.72 23.54
CA VAL A 21 8.06 30.78 23.19
C VAL A 21 7.84 30.29 21.76
N GLN A 22 8.72 30.63 20.82
CA GLN A 22 8.61 30.16 19.44
C GLN A 22 8.79 28.64 19.31
N ILE A 23 9.77 28.05 20.01
CA ILE A 23 9.94 26.59 20.02
C ILE A 23 8.69 25.90 20.56
N LEU A 24 8.15 26.40 21.67
CA LEU A 24 6.93 25.86 22.27
C LEU A 24 5.71 25.99 21.35
N LEU A 25 5.59 27.10 20.62
CA LEU A 25 4.54 27.26 19.61
C LEU A 25 4.71 26.26 18.45
N ALA A 26 5.93 26.02 18.00
CA ALA A 26 6.21 25.03 16.96
C ALA A 26 5.89 23.60 17.45
N GLU A 27 6.28 23.24 18.68
CA GLU A 27 5.92 21.96 19.30
C GLU A 27 4.40 21.82 19.47
N GLY A 28 3.73 22.91 19.85
CA GLY A 28 2.29 23.00 19.96
C GLY A 28 1.55 22.62 18.68
N LEU A 29 2.09 22.98 17.50
CA LEU A 29 1.51 22.59 16.22
C LEU A 29 1.41 21.06 16.06
N PHE A 30 2.43 20.32 16.50
CA PHE A 30 2.45 18.86 16.46
C PHE A 30 1.52 18.28 17.53
N VAL A 31 1.62 18.78 18.76
CA VAL A 31 0.90 18.26 19.93
C VAL A 31 -0.62 18.40 19.81
N VAL A 32 -1.13 19.45 19.16
CA VAL A 32 -2.59 19.67 18.99
C VAL A 32 -3.29 18.50 18.28
N ARG A 33 -2.59 17.78 17.40
CA ARG A 33 -3.14 16.64 16.66
C ARG A 33 -2.96 15.30 17.38
N MET A 34 -2.25 15.27 18.50
CA MET A 34 -1.85 14.06 19.18
C MET A 34 -2.67 13.82 20.45
N LYS A 35 -2.81 12.55 20.84
CA LYS A 35 -3.43 12.20 22.12
C LYS A 35 -2.49 12.59 23.26
N SER A 36 -2.90 13.57 24.07
CA SER A 36 -2.15 13.95 25.27
C SER A 36 -2.48 13.05 26.46
N ARG A 37 -1.47 12.81 27.30
CA ARG A 37 -1.62 12.16 28.61
C ARG A 37 -2.36 13.04 29.63
N LEU A 38 -2.43 14.36 29.37
CA LEU A 38 -3.03 15.38 30.24
C LEU A 38 -4.03 16.25 29.46
N ARG A 39 -5.09 16.77 30.12
CA ARG A 39 -6.01 17.74 29.48
C ARG A 39 -5.24 19.02 29.08
N PRO A 40 -5.61 19.75 28.01
CA PRO A 40 -4.83 20.89 27.48
C PRO A 40 -4.52 22.00 28.49
N LEU A 41 -5.41 22.24 29.46
CA LEU A 41 -5.20 23.20 30.56
C LEU A 41 -4.06 22.79 31.51
N LYS A 42 -3.71 21.50 31.57
CA LYS A 42 -2.62 20.93 32.37
C LYS A 42 -1.28 20.88 31.62
N ILE A 43 -1.21 21.32 30.36
CA ILE A 43 0.03 21.49 29.58
C ILE A 43 0.63 22.88 29.82
N VAL A 44 -0.24 23.89 29.99
CA VAL A 44 0.16 25.28 30.24
C VAL A 44 0.94 25.42 31.57
N LEU A 45 0.50 24.70 32.61
CA LEU A 45 1.13 24.78 33.94
C LEU A 45 2.58 24.24 33.95
N PRO A 46 2.90 23.03 33.44
CA PRO A 46 4.28 22.56 33.29
C PRO A 46 5.15 23.46 32.42
N VAL A 47 4.63 23.96 31.30
CA VAL A 47 5.37 24.87 30.40
C VAL A 47 5.77 26.15 31.14
N VAL A 48 4.83 26.76 31.87
CA VAL A 48 5.09 27.96 32.67
C VAL A 48 6.02 27.66 33.85
N LEU A 49 5.85 26.53 34.53
CA LEU A 49 6.65 26.15 35.71
C LEU A 49 8.10 25.80 35.33
N CYS A 50 8.32 25.02 34.26
CA CYS A 50 9.67 24.74 33.74
C CYS A 50 10.37 26.04 33.33
N TYR A 51 9.65 26.91 32.62
CA TYR A 51 10.21 28.17 32.14
C TYR A 51 10.59 29.13 33.27
N LEU A 52 9.76 29.21 34.32
CA LEU A 52 10.05 30.01 35.51
C LEU A 52 11.23 29.47 36.32
N VAL A 53 11.37 28.15 36.45
CA VAL A 53 12.47 27.51 37.18
C VAL A 53 13.82 27.71 36.47
N LEU A 54 13.84 27.71 35.14
CA LEU A 54 15.08 27.78 34.35
C LEU A 54 15.47 29.19 33.90
N ALA A 55 14.53 30.15 33.88
CA ALA A 55 14.85 31.59 33.85
C ALA A 55 15.81 32.01 34.99
N TRP A 56 15.76 31.31 36.14
CA TRP A 56 16.69 31.49 37.26
C TRP A 56 18.04 30.78 37.06
N PHE A 57 18.11 29.73 36.24
CA PHE A 57 19.32 28.94 35.98
C PHE A 57 20.13 29.40 34.76
N HIS A 58 19.49 29.96 33.73
CA HIS A 58 20.17 30.48 32.54
C HIS A 58 21.27 31.52 32.80
N PRO A 59 21.15 32.44 33.79
CA PRO A 59 22.22 33.37 34.13
C PRO A 59 23.50 32.69 34.66
N LEU A 60 23.40 31.47 35.19
CA LEU A 60 24.54 30.68 35.69
C LEU A 60 25.32 30.00 34.55
N LEU A 61 24.69 29.80 33.39
CA LEU A 61 25.34 29.25 32.20
C LEU A 61 26.11 30.37 31.49
N GLY A 62 27.44 30.34 31.59
CA GLY A 62 28.34 31.36 31.02
C GLY A 62 28.39 31.38 29.50
N HIS A 63 28.01 30.29 28.82
CA HIS A 63 28.09 30.15 27.36
C HIS A 63 26.72 30.17 26.68
N ARG A 64 26.58 30.94 25.58
CA ARG A 64 25.36 31.04 24.77
C ARG A 64 24.88 29.68 24.25
N PHE A 65 25.81 28.79 23.87
CA PHE A 65 25.51 27.42 23.44
C PHE A 65 24.80 26.62 24.55
N ALA A 66 25.37 26.64 25.76
CA ALA A 66 24.82 25.90 26.89
C ALA A 66 23.40 26.36 27.25
N ARG A 67 23.10 27.66 27.06
CA ARG A 67 21.74 28.19 27.26
C ARG A 67 20.75 27.67 26.23
N VAL A 68 21.11 27.65 24.94
CA VAL A 68 20.22 27.14 23.87
C VAL A 68 20.01 25.64 24.02
N ALA A 69 21.06 24.89 24.35
CA ALA A 69 20.97 23.45 24.63
C ALA A 69 20.07 23.15 25.83
N ALA A 70 20.12 23.98 26.88
CA ALA A 70 19.21 23.87 28.02
C ALA A 70 17.75 24.09 27.60
N ILE A 71 17.44 25.15 26.84
CA ILE A 71 16.07 25.41 26.33
C ILE A 71 15.53 24.21 25.54
N PHE A 72 16.36 23.60 24.69
CA PHE A 72 15.96 22.43 23.91
C PHE A 72 15.76 21.17 24.77
N ALA A 73 16.65 20.92 25.74
CA ALA A 73 16.50 19.79 26.67
C ALA A 73 15.24 19.93 27.53
N GLU A 74 14.91 21.16 27.91
CA GLU A 74 13.69 21.49 28.65
C GLU A 74 12.44 21.26 27.82
N SER A 75 12.40 21.76 26.58
CA SER A 75 11.24 21.57 25.70
C SER A 75 10.97 20.08 25.43
N LEU A 76 12.04 19.30 25.24
CA LEU A 76 11.97 17.85 25.12
C LEU A 76 11.45 17.17 26.39
N LEU A 77 11.91 17.61 27.57
CA LEU A 77 11.46 17.07 28.86
C LEU A 77 9.97 17.35 29.07
N VAL A 78 9.51 18.56 28.74
CA VAL A 78 8.08 18.91 28.79
C VAL A 78 7.28 18.02 27.83
N LEU A 79 7.77 17.78 26.62
CA LEU A 79 7.10 16.93 25.65
C LEU A 79 6.98 15.48 26.16
N CYS A 80 8.06 14.91 26.70
CA CYS A 80 8.08 13.57 27.29
C CYS A 80 7.17 13.41 28.52
N LEU A 81 7.00 14.47 29.32
CA LEU A 81 6.14 14.44 30.50
C LEU A 81 4.66 14.62 30.15
N THR A 82 4.35 15.35 29.08
CA THR A 82 2.98 15.71 28.70
C THR A 82 2.35 14.76 27.69
N MET A 83 3.15 14.13 26.84
CA MET A 83 2.70 13.26 25.75
C MET A 83 3.00 11.78 26.04
N ASP A 84 2.08 10.91 25.64
CA ASP A 84 2.26 9.46 25.75
C ASP A 84 2.90 8.91 24.47
N ILE A 85 4.16 9.28 24.23
CA ILE A 85 4.92 8.94 23.02
C ILE A 85 6.31 8.40 23.37
N PRO A 86 6.88 7.51 22.54
CA PRO A 86 8.24 7.03 22.75
C PRO A 86 9.26 8.17 22.60
N THR A 87 10.37 8.07 23.34
CA THR A 87 11.40 9.11 23.44
C THR A 87 12.05 9.45 22.09
N THR A 88 12.15 8.49 21.17
CA THR A 88 12.62 8.70 19.80
C THR A 88 11.74 9.67 19.02
N ASN A 89 10.42 9.60 19.24
CA ASN A 89 9.45 10.40 18.50
C ASN A 89 9.32 11.78 19.14
N ALA A 90 9.44 11.84 20.48
CA ALA A 90 9.62 13.11 21.19
C ALA A 90 10.84 13.89 20.70
N LEU A 91 11.99 13.21 20.53
CA LEU A 91 13.20 13.80 19.95
C LEU A 91 12.96 14.30 18.52
N CYS A 92 12.26 13.53 17.69
CA CYS A 92 11.94 13.93 16.33
C CYS A 92 11.05 15.19 16.29
N ILE A 93 10.05 15.29 17.16
CA ILE A 93 9.19 16.48 17.29
C ILE A 93 10.00 17.68 17.76
N GLY A 94 10.85 17.52 18.78
CA GLY A 94 11.72 18.61 19.27
C GLY A 94 12.66 19.14 18.18
N ILE A 95 13.35 18.23 17.47
CA ILE A 95 14.22 18.56 16.33
C ILE A 95 13.45 19.30 15.23
N SER A 96 12.25 18.82 14.90
CA SER A 96 11.41 19.43 13.86
C SER A 96 10.95 20.83 14.28
N SER A 97 10.58 21.01 15.55
CA SER A 97 10.13 22.28 16.11
C SER A 97 11.26 23.30 16.15
N TYR A 98 12.46 22.88 16.55
CA TYR A 98 13.67 23.69 16.50
C TYR A 98 14.04 24.10 15.06
N ALA A 99 13.88 23.19 14.11
CA ALA A 99 14.12 23.47 12.69
C ALA A 99 13.09 24.48 12.12
N ILE A 100 11.80 24.34 12.44
CA ILE A 100 10.76 25.33 12.04
C ILE A 100 11.06 26.71 12.64
N GLN A 101 11.42 26.76 13.92
CA GLN A 101 11.77 28.01 14.59
C GLN A 101 12.98 28.68 13.94
N ASN A 102 14.04 27.93 13.64
CA ASN A 102 15.23 28.47 12.99
C ASN A 102 14.94 28.97 11.57
N LEU A 103 14.14 28.22 10.81
CA LEU A 103 13.72 28.63 9.47
C LEU A 103 13.02 29.98 9.55
N ALA A 104 12.04 30.10 10.45
CA ALA A 104 11.26 31.31 10.62
C ALA A 104 12.12 32.51 11.06
N PHE A 105 13.06 32.31 12.00
CA PHE A 105 13.99 33.34 12.43
C PHE A 105 14.90 33.83 11.29
N LYS A 106 15.39 32.92 10.44
CA LYS A 106 16.29 33.26 9.33
C LYS A 106 15.54 33.91 8.16
N VAL A 107 14.34 33.44 7.83
CA VAL A 107 13.45 34.05 6.83
C VAL A 107 13.04 35.46 7.25
N GLY A 108 12.67 35.65 8.51
CA GLY A 108 12.37 36.98 9.05
C GLY A 108 13.57 37.92 9.00
N GLY A 109 14.77 37.42 9.34
CA GLY A 109 16.00 38.20 9.23
C GLY A 109 16.38 38.59 7.80
N LEU A 110 16.05 37.78 6.78
CA LEU A 110 16.17 38.14 5.36
C LEU A 110 15.15 39.20 4.96
N ALA A 111 13.89 39.01 5.37
CA ALA A 111 12.79 39.92 5.08
C ALA A 111 13.01 41.33 5.65
N THR A 112 13.84 41.49 6.68
CA THR A 112 14.15 42.78 7.28
C THR A 112 15.58 43.27 7.02
N CYS A 113 16.41 42.52 6.30
CA CYS A 113 17.86 42.81 6.16
C CYS A 113 18.16 44.13 5.44
N TRP A 114 17.22 44.63 4.64
CA TRP A 114 17.31 45.87 3.87
C TRP A 114 16.82 47.11 4.65
N MET A 115 16.30 46.92 5.88
CA MET A 115 15.82 48.02 6.71
C MET A 115 16.97 48.67 7.48
N ALA A 116 17.19 49.96 7.25
CA ALA A 116 18.25 50.74 7.90
C ALA A 116 18.00 51.01 9.41
N LYS A 117 16.76 50.87 9.89
CA LYS A 117 16.38 51.09 11.31
C LYS A 117 15.72 49.84 11.91
N PRO A 118 16.42 49.08 12.78
CA PRO A 118 15.91 47.84 13.37
C PRO A 118 14.87 48.03 14.49
N ARG A 119 14.29 49.23 14.64
CA ARG A 119 13.29 49.56 15.69
C ARG A 119 12.00 50.19 15.16
N ASP A 120 11.83 50.28 13.85
CA ASP A 120 10.58 50.79 13.28
C ASP A 120 9.44 49.76 13.48
N PRO A 121 8.19 50.19 13.71
CA PRO A 121 7.05 49.28 13.83
C PRO A 121 6.90 48.30 12.65
N LEU A 122 7.30 48.75 11.46
CA LEU A 122 7.34 47.93 10.24
C LEU A 122 8.30 46.74 10.36
N PHE A 123 9.43 46.87 11.07
CA PHE A 123 10.37 45.77 11.30
C PHE A 123 9.71 44.63 12.08
N TYR A 124 9.00 44.97 13.17
CA TYR A 124 8.29 43.98 13.99
C TYR A 124 7.13 43.34 13.22
N LEU A 125 6.42 44.12 12.41
CA LEU A 125 5.30 43.62 11.60
C LEU A 125 5.76 42.66 10.49
N LEU A 126 6.82 43.00 9.76
CA LEU A 126 7.42 42.13 8.74
C LEU A 126 8.02 40.86 9.34
N SER A 127 8.76 40.99 10.44
CA SER A 127 9.30 39.83 11.16
C SER A 127 8.16 38.92 11.65
N GLY A 128 7.15 39.47 12.33
CA GLY A 128 5.99 38.71 12.80
C GLY A 128 5.22 38.01 11.67
N ALA A 129 4.96 38.71 10.56
CA ALA A 129 4.30 38.13 9.39
C ALA A 129 5.10 36.95 8.81
N SER A 130 6.43 37.06 8.73
CA SER A 130 7.28 35.98 8.25
C SER A 130 7.21 34.72 9.13
N PHE A 131 7.10 34.88 10.45
CA PHE A 131 6.91 33.76 11.37
C PHE A 131 5.58 33.04 11.11
N VAL A 132 4.48 33.80 10.97
CA VAL A 132 3.15 33.23 10.70
C VAL A 132 3.13 32.45 9.39
N VAL A 133 3.72 33.03 8.33
CA VAL A 133 3.77 32.38 7.00
C VAL A 133 4.58 31.08 7.05
N VAL A 134 5.78 31.10 7.65
CA VAL A 134 6.61 29.89 7.75
C VAL A 134 5.91 28.81 8.57
N TYR A 135 5.28 29.16 9.69
CA TYR A 135 4.56 28.19 10.53
C TYR A 135 3.35 27.62 9.80
N ALA A 136 2.60 28.44 9.05
CA ALA A 136 1.47 27.97 8.25
C ALA A 136 1.92 27.02 7.13
N VAL A 137 2.98 27.35 6.40
CA VAL A 137 3.53 26.49 5.33
C VAL A 137 4.06 25.18 5.90
N CYS A 138 4.85 25.25 6.98
CA CYS A 138 5.37 24.06 7.66
C CYS A 138 4.22 23.20 8.22
N TYR A 139 3.15 23.81 8.72
CA TYR A 139 1.97 23.11 9.19
C TYR A 139 1.29 22.32 8.06
N LEU A 140 1.03 22.98 6.92
CA LEU A 140 0.36 22.36 5.79
C LEU A 140 1.19 21.24 5.14
N MET A 141 2.50 21.44 5.01
CA MET A 141 3.39 20.49 4.33
C MET A 141 3.83 19.31 5.22
N PHE A 142 4.12 19.56 6.49
CA PHE A 142 4.75 18.58 7.38
C PHE A 142 3.84 18.18 8.53
N VAL A 143 3.39 19.14 9.35
CA VAL A 143 2.67 18.84 10.61
C VAL A 143 1.34 18.12 10.35
N ARG A 144 0.59 18.52 9.31
CA ARG A 144 -0.69 17.87 8.95
C ARG A 144 -0.52 16.40 8.55
N ARG A 145 0.65 16.03 8.01
CA ARG A 145 0.98 14.67 7.58
C ARG A 145 1.55 13.81 8.71
N PHE A 146 1.81 14.41 9.88
CA PHE A 146 2.34 13.69 11.02
C PHE A 146 1.28 12.73 11.59
N PRO A 147 1.64 11.47 11.91
CA PRO A 147 0.69 10.49 12.42
C PRO A 147 0.10 10.94 13.75
N GLU A 148 -1.22 10.88 13.88
CA GLU A 148 -1.96 11.32 15.09
C GLU A 148 -1.62 10.49 16.33
N ASN A 149 -1.20 9.23 16.12
CA ASN A 149 -0.74 8.34 17.18
C ASN A 149 0.71 8.61 17.61
N GLY A 150 1.43 9.48 16.91
CA GLY A 150 2.81 9.81 17.22
C GLY A 150 3.82 8.68 17.05
N ASP A 151 3.40 7.55 16.48
CA ASP A 151 4.23 6.36 16.30
C ASP A 151 4.94 6.40 14.94
N LEU A 152 6.02 7.17 14.87
CA LEU A 152 6.94 7.11 13.75
C LEU A 152 7.95 5.99 13.97
N LYS A 153 7.97 5.00 13.09
CA LYS A 153 9.01 3.96 13.11
C LYS A 153 10.27 4.45 12.40
N LEU A 154 10.96 5.45 12.97
CA LEU A 154 12.30 5.81 12.48
C LEU A 154 13.32 4.81 12.99
N GLY A 155 14.18 4.33 12.08
CA GLY A 155 15.39 3.62 12.49
C GLY A 155 16.29 4.54 13.32
N ASN A 156 16.78 4.04 14.45
CA ASN A 156 17.57 4.80 15.44
C ASN A 156 18.73 5.60 14.83
N TRP A 157 19.40 5.06 13.80
CA TRP A 157 20.49 5.76 13.09
C TRP A 157 20.04 7.06 12.42
N LYS A 158 18.82 7.10 11.86
CA LYS A 158 18.28 8.28 11.19
C LYS A 158 17.97 9.38 12.20
N VAL A 159 17.40 9.03 13.35
CA VAL A 159 17.17 9.98 14.45
C VAL A 159 18.50 10.52 14.97
N LEU A 160 19.50 9.65 15.18
CA LEU A 160 20.84 10.04 15.58
C LEU A 160 21.49 10.99 14.57
N PHE A 161 21.39 10.70 13.27
CA PHE A 161 21.89 11.59 12.22
C PHE A 161 21.20 12.95 12.25
N LEU A 162 19.87 13.00 12.40
CA LEU A 162 19.11 14.26 12.51
C LEU A 162 19.49 15.05 13.77
N THR A 163 19.69 14.39 14.91
CA THR A 163 20.18 15.04 16.14
C THR A 163 21.59 15.60 15.95
N LEU A 164 22.47 14.87 15.25
CA LEU A 164 23.84 15.31 15.00
C LEU A 164 23.87 16.54 14.10
N VAL A 165 23.09 16.54 13.01
CA VAL A 165 22.98 17.69 12.10
C VAL A 165 22.44 18.92 12.83
N THR A 166 21.39 18.76 13.64
CA THR A 166 20.86 19.89 14.43
C THR A 166 21.85 20.40 15.46
N LEU A 167 22.54 19.53 16.20
CA LEU A 167 23.60 19.93 17.13
C LEU A 167 24.74 20.65 16.42
N LEU A 168 25.13 20.20 15.22
CA LEU A 168 26.16 20.85 14.40
C LEU A 168 25.72 22.27 13.98
N THR A 169 24.46 22.45 13.55
CA THR A 169 23.94 23.78 13.21
C THR A 169 23.91 24.73 14.41
N VAL A 170 23.56 24.23 15.60
CA VAL A 170 23.57 24.99 16.86
C VAL A 170 25.02 25.37 17.22
N PHE A 171 25.95 24.43 17.07
CA PHE A 171 27.36 24.61 17.38
C PHE A 171 28.00 25.67 16.47
N VAL A 172 27.83 25.56 15.16
CA VAL A 172 28.34 26.55 14.18
C VAL A 172 27.82 27.95 14.52
N ARG A 173 26.51 28.10 14.77
CA ARG A 173 25.93 29.38 15.23
C ARG A 173 26.57 29.92 16.51
N SER A 174 26.94 29.03 17.44
CA SER A 174 27.49 29.44 18.74
C SER A 174 28.96 29.86 18.70
N VAL A 175 29.72 29.32 17.73
CA VAL A 175 31.15 29.59 17.53
C VAL A 175 31.37 30.80 16.61
N SER A 176 30.46 31.08 15.68
CA SER A 176 30.53 32.26 14.81
C SER A 176 30.54 33.55 15.63
N LEU A 177 31.65 34.29 15.56
CA LEU A 177 31.87 35.57 16.25
C LEU A 177 30.90 36.67 15.74
N PRO A 178 30.67 37.75 16.51
CA PRO A 178 29.69 38.80 16.19
C PRO A 178 30.04 39.69 14.99
N THR A 179 31.13 39.40 14.29
CA THR A 179 31.59 40.18 13.13
C THR A 179 30.83 39.74 11.88
N ASP A 180 29.92 40.60 11.43
CA ASP A 180 29.16 40.52 10.17
C ASP A 180 28.78 39.11 9.71
N ILE A 181 27.61 38.66 10.15
CA ILE A 181 26.94 37.46 9.63
C ILE A 181 26.74 37.67 8.12
N SER A 182 27.69 37.13 7.34
CA SER A 182 27.65 37.13 5.88
C SER A 182 26.32 36.52 5.42
N LEU A 183 25.76 37.04 4.33
CA LEU A 183 24.56 36.46 3.71
C LEU A 183 24.73 34.95 3.47
N LEU A 184 25.96 34.50 3.22
CA LEU A 184 26.34 33.10 3.04
C LEU A 184 26.06 32.24 4.28
N ASP A 185 26.36 32.70 5.50
CA ASP A 185 26.04 31.94 6.73
C ASP A 185 24.52 31.76 6.92
N ARG A 186 23.74 32.80 6.59
CA ARG A 186 22.27 32.73 6.64
C ARG A 186 21.72 31.76 5.61
N LEU A 187 22.21 31.81 4.38
CA LEU A 187 21.78 30.91 3.31
C LEU A 187 22.16 29.46 3.62
N PHE A 188 23.38 29.19 4.10
CA PHE A 188 23.82 27.86 4.50
C PHE A 188 22.98 27.29 5.66
N SER A 189 22.65 28.14 6.64
CA SER A 189 21.75 27.77 7.75
C SER A 189 20.33 27.44 7.27
N ILE A 190 19.80 28.15 6.27
CA ILE A 190 18.47 27.87 5.71
C ILE A 190 18.50 26.55 4.93
N LEU A 191 19.55 26.33 4.12
CA LEU A 191 19.72 25.10 3.37
C LEU A 191 19.83 23.87 4.27
N SER A 192 20.57 23.96 5.39
CA SER A 192 20.68 22.85 6.33
C SER A 192 19.36 22.51 7.01
N VAL A 193 18.54 23.51 7.34
CA VAL A 193 17.19 23.33 7.91
C VAL A 193 16.23 22.72 6.88
N ILE A 194 16.26 23.19 5.63
CA ILE A 194 15.47 22.60 4.54
C ILE A 194 15.87 21.14 4.32
N MET A 195 17.17 20.83 4.35
CA MET A 195 17.66 19.45 4.23
C MET A 195 17.14 18.55 5.35
N VAL A 196 17.17 19.01 6.61
CA VAL A 196 16.59 18.29 7.75
C VAL A 196 15.10 18.03 7.54
N MET A 197 14.34 19.04 7.07
CA MET A 197 12.92 18.90 6.78
C MET A 197 12.63 17.88 5.67
N VAL A 198 13.38 17.92 4.57
CA VAL A 198 13.27 16.96 3.46
C VAL A 198 13.57 15.54 3.93
N LEU A 199 14.61 15.34 4.75
CA LEU A 199 14.95 14.04 5.29
C LEU A 199 13.85 13.47 6.18
N ILE A 200 13.25 14.29 7.04
CA ILE A 200 12.11 13.89 7.88
C ILE A 200 10.92 13.51 7.00
N TYR A 201 10.60 14.30 5.98
CA TYR A 201 9.53 14.00 5.04
C TYR A 201 9.76 12.68 4.29
N GLN A 202 10.97 12.44 3.79
CA GLN A 202 11.32 11.17 3.14
C GLN A 202 11.18 9.98 4.10
N CYS A 203 11.53 10.16 5.38
CA CYS A 203 11.34 9.12 6.39
C CYS A 203 9.86 8.81 6.61
N MET A 204 9.01 9.84 6.72
CA MET A 204 7.56 9.67 6.87
C MET A 204 6.95 8.98 5.65
N TYR A 205 7.33 9.41 4.44
CA TYR A 205 6.87 8.79 3.20
C TYR A 205 7.30 7.32 3.10
N ALA A 206 8.54 7.01 3.45
CA ALA A 206 9.05 5.64 3.43
C ALA A 206 8.44 4.72 4.51
N ASP A 207 7.88 5.28 5.58
CA ASP A 207 7.12 4.53 6.60
C ASP A 207 5.70 4.24 6.09
N GLU A 208 5.05 5.23 5.45
CA GLU A 208 3.73 5.03 4.84
C GLU A 208 3.77 3.95 3.74
N MET A 209 4.73 4.04 2.82
CA MET A 209 4.89 3.04 1.76
C MET A 209 5.18 1.64 2.33
N ARG A 210 5.84 1.55 3.49
CA ARG A 210 6.05 0.26 4.18
C ARG A 210 4.75 -0.30 4.73
N ARG A 211 3.93 0.53 5.40
CA ARG A 211 2.61 0.12 5.89
C ARG A 211 1.70 -0.35 4.76
N GLU A 212 1.63 0.43 3.67
CA GLU A 212 0.86 0.04 2.49
C GLU A 212 1.33 -1.30 1.92
N LYS A 213 2.65 -1.50 1.83
CA LYS A 213 3.23 -2.77 1.37
C LYS A 213 2.88 -3.94 2.30
N GLU A 214 3.02 -3.80 3.62
CA GLU A 214 2.66 -4.83 4.60
C GLU A 214 1.17 -5.22 4.48
N ILE A 215 0.29 -4.24 4.27
CA ILE A 215 -1.13 -4.47 4.04
C ILE A 215 -1.34 -5.29 2.75
N ILE A 216 -0.72 -4.90 1.65
CA ILE A 216 -0.83 -5.61 0.36
C ILE A 216 -0.32 -7.05 0.49
N GLU A 217 0.84 -7.28 1.11
CA GLU A 217 1.38 -8.63 1.34
C GLU A 217 0.45 -9.49 2.19
N SER A 218 -0.17 -8.91 3.22
CA SER A 218 -1.16 -9.63 4.05
C SER A 218 -2.43 -10.01 3.28
N LEU A 219 -2.88 -9.17 2.35
CA LEU A 219 -4.03 -9.43 1.49
C LEU A 219 -3.74 -10.57 0.50
N LEU A 220 -2.56 -10.54 -0.14
CA LEU A 220 -2.11 -11.59 -1.06
C LEU A 220 -1.99 -12.95 -0.36
N ALA A 221 -1.38 -12.99 0.82
CA ALA A 221 -1.26 -14.22 1.60
C ALA A 221 -2.64 -14.81 2.00
N ARG A 222 -3.62 -13.94 2.30
CA ARG A 222 -4.99 -14.35 2.62
C ARG A 222 -5.72 -14.90 1.39
N GLU A 223 -5.51 -14.30 0.22
CA GLU A 223 -6.05 -14.78 -1.04
C GLU A 223 -5.49 -16.16 -1.39
N GLU A 224 -4.17 -16.35 -1.30
CA GLU A 224 -3.53 -17.65 -1.54
C GLU A 224 -4.06 -18.74 -0.60
N SER A 225 -4.18 -18.44 0.70
CA SER A 225 -4.76 -19.37 1.68
C SER A 225 -6.22 -19.73 1.35
N ARG A 226 -7.01 -18.77 0.88
CA ARG A 226 -8.39 -19.02 0.42
C ARG A 226 -8.41 -19.96 -0.79
N HIS A 227 -7.53 -19.76 -1.77
CA HIS A 227 -7.42 -20.66 -2.92
C HIS A 227 -7.04 -22.09 -2.51
N GLN A 228 -6.10 -22.25 -1.57
CA GLN A 228 -5.72 -23.57 -1.06
C GLN A 228 -6.88 -24.25 -0.30
N LEU A 229 -7.66 -23.50 0.48
CA LEU A 229 -8.86 -24.02 1.16
C LEU A 229 -9.95 -24.45 0.18
N LEU A 230 -10.17 -23.69 -0.89
CA LEU A 230 -11.09 -24.05 -1.96
C LEU A 230 -10.66 -25.37 -2.62
N GLY A 231 -9.38 -25.50 -2.99
CA GLY A 231 -8.83 -26.76 -3.53
C GLY A 231 -9.07 -27.95 -2.61
N LYS A 232 -8.73 -27.83 -1.32
CA LYS A 232 -8.98 -28.91 -0.33
C LYS A 232 -10.47 -29.24 -0.14
N THR A 233 -11.34 -28.24 -0.26
CA THR A 233 -12.79 -28.44 -0.14
C THR A 233 -13.30 -29.23 -1.35
N ILE A 234 -12.83 -28.90 -2.55
CA ILE A 234 -13.13 -29.63 -3.77
C ILE A 234 -12.62 -31.08 -3.64
N ASP A 235 -11.38 -31.29 -3.22
CA ASP A 235 -10.83 -32.64 -3.00
C ASP A 235 -11.67 -33.45 -1.99
N SER A 236 -12.14 -32.82 -0.91
CA SER A 236 -13.00 -33.47 0.07
C SER A 236 -14.38 -33.81 -0.48
N ILE A 237 -14.95 -32.99 -1.37
CA ILE A 237 -16.22 -33.29 -2.04
C ILE A 237 -16.00 -34.50 -2.93
N ASN A 238 -14.94 -34.50 -3.73
CA ASN A 238 -14.60 -35.59 -4.63
C ASN A 238 -14.42 -36.93 -3.88
N MET A 239 -13.71 -36.91 -2.76
CA MET A 239 -13.53 -38.12 -1.95
C MET A 239 -14.86 -38.65 -1.39
N LYS A 240 -15.78 -37.77 -0.96
CA LYS A 240 -17.11 -38.19 -0.51
C LYS A 240 -17.96 -38.75 -1.65
N CYS A 241 -17.88 -38.16 -2.84
CA CYS A 241 -18.56 -38.67 -4.03
C CYS A 241 -18.07 -40.09 -4.39
N HIS A 242 -16.75 -40.30 -4.38
CA HIS A 242 -16.15 -41.61 -4.59
C HIS A 242 -16.64 -42.65 -3.57
N ASP A 243 -16.64 -42.31 -2.29
CA ASP A 243 -17.13 -43.21 -1.22
C ASP A 243 -18.62 -43.54 -1.37
N LEU A 244 -19.45 -42.54 -1.71
CA LEU A 244 -20.87 -42.75 -1.97
C LEU A 244 -21.09 -43.70 -3.14
N ARG A 245 -20.31 -43.59 -4.20
CA ARG A 245 -20.38 -44.49 -5.35
C ARG A 245 -19.97 -45.91 -4.98
N TYR A 246 -18.90 -46.07 -4.21
CA TYR A 246 -18.51 -47.39 -3.69
C TYR A 246 -19.64 -48.02 -2.86
N HIS A 247 -20.30 -47.24 -2.01
CA HIS A 247 -21.44 -47.72 -1.25
C HIS A 247 -22.61 -48.11 -2.16
N ILE A 248 -22.98 -47.30 -3.15
CA ILE A 248 -24.04 -47.61 -4.12
C ILE A 248 -23.76 -48.90 -4.87
N ASP A 249 -22.54 -49.07 -5.40
CA ASP A 249 -22.15 -50.29 -6.12
C ASP A 249 -22.16 -51.53 -5.20
N THR A 250 -21.73 -51.37 -3.95
CA THR A 250 -21.79 -52.45 -2.95
C THR A 250 -23.24 -52.84 -2.61
N TYR A 251 -24.14 -51.87 -2.44
CA TYR A 251 -25.56 -52.12 -2.21
C TYR A 251 -26.25 -52.79 -3.42
N ARG A 252 -25.94 -52.34 -4.64
CA ARG A 252 -26.43 -52.94 -5.90
C ARG A 252 -26.07 -54.44 -5.98
N ARG A 253 -24.83 -54.79 -5.60
CA ARG A 253 -24.35 -56.19 -5.57
C ARG A 253 -24.94 -57.03 -4.43
N ALA A 254 -25.23 -56.42 -3.28
CA ALA A 254 -25.71 -57.12 -2.10
C ALA A 254 -27.20 -57.52 -2.15
N GLN A 255 -28.04 -56.81 -2.92
CA GLN A 255 -29.50 -56.95 -2.82
C GLN A 255 -30.24 -57.59 -4.00
N GLN A 256 -29.62 -57.87 -5.16
CA GLN A 256 -30.33 -58.42 -6.35
C GLN A 256 -31.66 -57.69 -6.68
N LEU A 257 -31.72 -56.37 -6.44
CA LEU A 257 -32.95 -55.57 -6.60
C LEU A 257 -32.97 -54.89 -7.97
N ASP A 258 -33.52 -55.57 -8.96
CA ASP A 258 -33.87 -54.98 -10.27
C ASP A 258 -34.94 -53.87 -10.13
N GLU A 259 -35.79 -53.91 -9.10
CA GLU A 259 -36.89 -52.96 -8.90
C GLU A 259 -36.46 -51.54 -8.46
N HIS A 260 -35.21 -51.36 -8.00
CA HIS A 260 -34.68 -50.05 -7.58
C HIS A 260 -33.47 -49.59 -8.41
N ALA A 261 -33.14 -50.30 -9.49
CA ALA A 261 -32.02 -49.97 -10.37
C ALA A 261 -32.10 -48.52 -10.90
N ALA A 262 -33.30 -48.07 -11.31
CA ALA A 262 -33.52 -46.71 -11.81
C ALA A 262 -33.24 -45.62 -10.75
N PHE A 263 -33.53 -45.87 -9.47
CA PHE A 263 -33.23 -44.91 -8.40
C PHE A 263 -31.72 -44.83 -8.14
N PHE A 264 -31.02 -45.97 -8.11
CA PHE A 264 -29.57 -45.97 -7.94
C PHE A 264 -28.84 -45.37 -9.14
N ASP A 265 -29.35 -45.55 -10.37
CA ASP A 265 -28.82 -44.91 -11.57
C ASP A 265 -29.00 -43.38 -11.51
N GLU A 266 -30.13 -42.90 -10.98
CA GLU A 266 -30.37 -41.47 -10.78
C GLU A 266 -29.40 -40.86 -9.74
N VAL A 267 -29.19 -41.55 -8.60
CA VAL A 267 -28.22 -41.12 -7.58
C VAL A 267 -26.78 -41.20 -8.10
N GLU A 268 -26.42 -42.24 -8.86
CA GLU A 268 -25.08 -42.37 -9.46
C GLU A 268 -24.83 -41.29 -10.52
N GLN A 269 -25.85 -40.91 -11.31
CA GLN A 269 -25.78 -39.77 -12.23
C GLN A 269 -25.65 -38.42 -11.52
N GLU A 270 -26.29 -38.24 -10.35
CA GLU A 270 -26.07 -37.05 -9.53
C GLU A 270 -24.67 -37.02 -8.92
N ILE A 271 -24.12 -38.15 -8.51
CA ILE A 271 -22.75 -38.23 -7.97
C ILE A 271 -21.69 -38.01 -9.06
N GLN A 272 -21.87 -38.60 -10.25
CA GLN A 272 -21.00 -38.34 -11.40
C GLN A 272 -20.94 -36.86 -11.77
N ARG A 273 -22.04 -36.12 -11.56
CA ARG A 273 -22.10 -34.67 -11.77
C ARG A 273 -21.18 -33.87 -10.85
N TYR A 274 -20.77 -34.42 -9.70
CA TYR A 274 -19.82 -33.81 -8.77
C TYR A 274 -18.39 -34.38 -8.90
N GLU A 275 -18.23 -35.57 -9.46
CA GLU A 275 -16.96 -36.30 -9.58
C GLU A 275 -16.12 -35.87 -10.81
N TYR A 276 -16.10 -34.57 -11.14
CA TYR A 276 -15.18 -34.05 -12.17
C TYR A 276 -13.83 -33.72 -11.53
N THR A 277 -13.09 -34.74 -11.10
CA THR A 277 -11.68 -34.53 -10.76
C THR A 277 -10.86 -34.60 -12.03
N PHE A 278 -10.45 -33.44 -12.52
CA PHE A 278 -9.46 -33.39 -13.58
C PHE A 278 -8.11 -33.80 -12.98
N HIS A 279 -7.50 -34.83 -13.55
CA HIS A 279 -6.15 -35.28 -13.22
C HIS A 279 -5.26 -35.17 -14.45
N THR A 280 -5.14 -33.95 -14.94
CA THR A 280 -4.33 -33.59 -16.11
C THR A 280 -2.84 -33.66 -15.81
N GLY A 281 -2.45 -33.67 -14.53
CA GLY A 281 -1.05 -33.59 -14.10
C GLY A 281 -0.53 -32.15 -13.98
N ASN A 282 -1.39 -31.16 -14.26
CA ASN A 282 -1.13 -29.76 -14.04
C ASN A 282 -2.12 -29.20 -13.01
N ALA A 283 -1.64 -28.98 -11.79
CA ALA A 283 -2.47 -28.53 -10.66
C ALA A 283 -3.25 -27.22 -10.93
N ALA A 284 -2.74 -26.32 -11.77
CA ALA A 284 -3.46 -25.09 -12.11
C ALA A 284 -4.66 -25.38 -13.03
N LEU A 285 -4.45 -26.24 -14.03
CA LEU A 285 -5.50 -26.67 -14.95
C LEU A 285 -6.55 -27.52 -14.23
N ASP A 286 -6.11 -28.45 -13.38
CA ASP A 286 -6.99 -29.30 -12.58
C ASP A 286 -7.89 -28.48 -11.67
N SER A 287 -7.34 -27.44 -11.02
CA SER A 287 -8.09 -26.53 -10.17
C SER A 287 -9.16 -25.75 -10.94
N VAL A 288 -8.79 -25.09 -12.05
CA VAL A 288 -9.75 -24.33 -12.87
C VAL A 288 -10.85 -25.23 -13.42
N LEU A 289 -10.48 -26.37 -14.01
CA LEU A 289 -11.46 -27.26 -14.63
C LEU A 289 -12.40 -27.86 -13.60
N SER A 290 -11.90 -28.24 -12.42
CA SER A 290 -12.75 -28.78 -11.34
C SER A 290 -13.68 -27.70 -10.76
N GLU A 291 -13.20 -26.47 -10.61
CA GLU A 291 -14.04 -25.34 -10.17
C GLU A 291 -15.17 -25.05 -11.17
N LYS A 292 -14.81 -24.93 -12.47
CA LYS A 292 -15.77 -24.58 -13.52
C LYS A 292 -16.71 -25.73 -13.88
N SER A 293 -16.27 -26.99 -13.82
CA SER A 293 -17.12 -28.14 -14.07
C SER A 293 -18.25 -28.27 -13.05
N LEU A 294 -17.96 -28.00 -11.77
CA LEU A 294 -18.96 -28.01 -10.71
C LEU A 294 -20.02 -26.91 -10.94
N TYR A 295 -19.59 -25.73 -11.38
CA TYR A 295 -20.49 -24.66 -11.78
C TYR A 295 -21.34 -25.04 -13.01
N CYS A 296 -20.72 -25.61 -14.04
CA CYS A 296 -21.42 -26.06 -15.25
C CYS A 296 -22.48 -27.11 -14.93
N SER A 297 -22.12 -28.09 -14.10
CA SER A 297 -23.01 -29.15 -13.64
C SER A 297 -24.23 -28.60 -12.90
N ALA A 298 -24.02 -27.66 -11.97
CA ALA A 298 -25.11 -27.00 -11.22
C ALA A 298 -26.05 -26.16 -12.11
N ASN A 299 -25.61 -25.73 -13.29
CA ASN A 299 -26.36 -24.87 -14.21
C ASN A 299 -26.80 -25.57 -15.51
N HIS A 300 -26.73 -26.90 -15.55
CA HIS A 300 -27.08 -27.74 -16.72
C HIS A 300 -26.32 -27.33 -18.00
N ILE A 301 -25.01 -27.09 -17.87
CA ILE A 301 -24.10 -26.82 -18.99
C ILE A 301 -23.30 -28.09 -19.28
N LEU A 302 -23.37 -28.59 -20.52
CA LEU A 302 -22.56 -29.72 -20.98
C LEU A 302 -21.13 -29.23 -21.25
N LEU A 303 -20.20 -29.59 -20.36
CA LEU A 303 -18.78 -29.32 -20.51
C LEU A 303 -18.04 -30.56 -21.06
N THR A 304 -17.49 -30.47 -22.26
CA THR A 304 -16.67 -31.53 -22.86
C THR A 304 -15.21 -31.09 -22.97
N THR A 305 -14.27 -31.95 -22.57
CA THR A 305 -12.84 -31.62 -22.57
C THR A 305 -12.02 -32.70 -23.26
N MET A 306 -11.17 -32.32 -24.22
CA MET A 306 -10.15 -33.17 -24.84
C MET A 306 -8.79 -32.47 -24.73
N LEU A 307 -7.97 -32.89 -23.77
CA LEU A 307 -6.77 -32.14 -23.37
C LEU A 307 -5.51 -32.99 -23.52
N ASP A 308 -4.61 -32.64 -24.45
CA ASP A 308 -3.23 -33.09 -24.40
C ASP A 308 -2.39 -32.13 -23.55
N VAL A 309 -2.24 -32.50 -22.28
CA VAL A 309 -1.66 -31.65 -21.23
C VAL A 309 -0.16 -31.44 -21.42
N SER A 310 0.51 -32.39 -22.09
CA SER A 310 1.94 -32.30 -22.38
C SER A 310 2.28 -31.08 -23.24
N LEU A 311 1.32 -30.61 -24.05
CA LEU A 311 1.46 -29.44 -24.90
C LEU A 311 1.50 -28.12 -24.11
N LEU A 312 0.95 -28.11 -22.89
CA LEU A 312 0.86 -26.92 -22.03
C LEU A 312 2.09 -26.73 -21.12
N ALA A 313 3.03 -27.69 -21.10
CA ALA A 313 4.24 -27.64 -20.28
C ALA A 313 5.09 -26.35 -20.42
N PRO A 314 5.17 -25.69 -21.60
CA PRO A 314 5.92 -24.43 -21.75
C PRO A 314 5.29 -23.21 -21.07
N ILE A 315 4.01 -23.29 -20.67
CA ILE A 315 3.26 -22.15 -20.12
C ILE A 315 3.35 -22.18 -18.59
N GLU A 316 3.60 -21.03 -17.98
CA GLU A 316 3.60 -20.89 -16.52
C GLU A 316 2.23 -21.23 -15.91
N LYS A 317 2.22 -21.84 -14.72
CA LYS A 317 0.99 -22.28 -14.06
C LYS A 317 -0.02 -21.15 -13.82
N SER A 318 0.46 -19.94 -13.48
CA SER A 318 -0.38 -18.75 -13.30
C SER A 318 -1.04 -18.28 -14.60
N ASP A 319 -0.33 -18.43 -15.72
CA ASP A 319 -0.79 -18.04 -17.04
C ASP A 319 -1.81 -19.05 -17.55
N ILE A 320 -1.61 -20.35 -17.31
CA ILE A 320 -2.62 -21.40 -17.56
C ILE A 320 -3.90 -21.10 -16.78
N TYR A 321 -3.80 -20.81 -15.48
CA TYR A 321 -4.97 -20.47 -14.66
C TYR A 321 -5.72 -19.27 -15.24
N SER A 322 -5.00 -18.23 -15.64
CA SER A 322 -5.58 -17.01 -16.22
C SER A 322 -6.21 -17.23 -17.59
N ILE A 323 -5.57 -17.99 -18.49
CA ILE A 323 -6.10 -18.28 -19.83
C ILE A 323 -7.38 -19.11 -19.71
N PHE A 324 -7.31 -20.26 -19.03
CA PHE A 324 -8.45 -21.18 -18.93
C PHE A 324 -9.57 -20.59 -18.10
N GLY A 325 -9.26 -19.90 -16.99
CA GLY A 325 -10.25 -19.24 -16.14
C GLY A 325 -11.05 -18.20 -16.93
N ASN A 326 -10.36 -17.26 -17.59
CA ASN A 326 -11.02 -16.21 -18.37
C ASN A 326 -11.77 -16.75 -19.59
N ALA A 327 -11.23 -17.78 -20.28
CA ALA A 327 -11.88 -18.37 -21.45
C ALA A 327 -13.15 -19.12 -21.06
N LEU A 328 -13.10 -19.92 -19.98
CA LEU A 328 -14.26 -20.64 -19.47
C LEU A 328 -15.31 -19.72 -18.88
N ASP A 329 -14.92 -18.68 -18.15
CA ASP A 329 -15.87 -17.69 -17.65
C ASP A 329 -16.61 -17.01 -18.80
N ASN A 330 -15.91 -16.65 -19.87
CA ASN A 330 -16.55 -16.08 -21.05
C ASN A 330 -17.52 -17.08 -21.72
N ALA A 331 -17.09 -18.33 -21.91
CA ALA A 331 -17.92 -19.38 -22.49
C ALA A 331 -19.18 -19.66 -21.66
N ILE A 332 -19.02 -19.79 -20.33
CA ILE A 332 -20.11 -20.03 -19.37
C ILE A 332 -21.09 -18.85 -19.38
N GLN A 333 -20.60 -17.61 -19.30
CA GLN A 333 -21.46 -16.42 -19.33
C GLN A 333 -22.27 -16.34 -20.62
N ALA A 334 -21.67 -16.69 -21.76
CA ALA A 334 -22.34 -16.69 -23.05
C ALA A 334 -23.47 -17.73 -23.11
N VAL A 335 -23.21 -18.99 -22.72
CA VAL A 335 -24.23 -20.05 -22.78
C VAL A 335 -25.33 -19.90 -21.73
N MET A 336 -25.09 -19.17 -20.64
CA MET A 336 -26.13 -18.91 -19.64
C MET A 336 -27.32 -18.11 -20.18
N ALA A 337 -27.13 -17.33 -21.24
CA ALA A 337 -28.21 -16.63 -21.93
C ALA A 337 -29.05 -17.56 -22.85
N GLU A 338 -28.56 -18.77 -23.12
CA GLU A 338 -29.18 -19.74 -24.01
C GLU A 338 -30.12 -20.70 -23.26
N ALA A 339 -31.01 -21.36 -24.02
CA ALA A 339 -31.87 -22.40 -23.49
C ALA A 339 -31.04 -23.56 -22.90
N PRO A 340 -31.46 -24.18 -21.77
CA PRO A 340 -30.68 -25.23 -21.08
C PRO A 340 -30.19 -26.36 -22.00
N GLU A 341 -31.01 -26.77 -22.96
CA GLU A 341 -30.70 -27.85 -23.92
C GLU A 341 -29.54 -27.52 -24.86
N ASN A 342 -29.30 -26.23 -25.12
CA ASN A 342 -28.26 -25.76 -26.03
C ASN A 342 -26.97 -25.35 -25.30
N ARG A 343 -26.92 -25.46 -23.96
CA ARG A 343 -25.77 -25.04 -23.17
C ARG A 343 -24.64 -26.04 -23.30
N SER A 344 -23.74 -25.79 -24.25
CA SER A 344 -22.54 -26.60 -24.44
C SER A 344 -21.27 -25.76 -24.50
N VAL A 345 -20.22 -26.26 -23.84
CA VAL A 345 -18.87 -25.71 -23.85
C VAL A 345 -17.90 -26.86 -24.12
N ASN A 346 -17.08 -26.72 -25.16
CA ASN A 346 -16.07 -27.69 -25.54
C ASN A 346 -14.68 -27.07 -25.43
N ILE A 347 -13.74 -27.82 -24.85
CA ILE A 347 -12.33 -27.43 -24.77
C ILE A 347 -11.50 -28.49 -25.49
N ARG A 348 -10.61 -28.04 -26.38
CA ARG A 348 -9.65 -28.89 -27.06
C ARG A 348 -8.23 -28.34 -26.92
N VAL A 349 -7.29 -29.18 -26.53
CA VAL A 349 -5.86 -28.90 -26.59
C VAL A 349 -5.21 -29.98 -27.44
N SER A 350 -4.65 -29.58 -28.58
CA SER A 350 -4.10 -30.52 -29.58
C SER A 350 -2.90 -29.94 -30.31
N ASP A 351 -2.06 -30.82 -30.86
CA ASP A 351 -0.95 -30.44 -31.72
C ASP A 351 -1.44 -30.27 -33.16
N VAL A 352 -1.14 -29.11 -33.76
CA VAL A 352 -1.48 -28.80 -35.16
C VAL A 352 -0.24 -28.26 -35.85
N VAL A 353 0.34 -29.10 -36.71
CA VAL A 353 1.52 -28.75 -37.53
C VAL A 353 2.70 -28.26 -36.66
N GLY A 354 2.94 -28.92 -35.53
CA GLY A 354 4.02 -28.56 -34.59
C GLY A 354 3.76 -27.31 -33.75
N MET A 355 2.53 -26.78 -33.76
CA MET A 355 2.08 -25.72 -32.86
C MET A 355 1.08 -26.28 -31.84
N THR A 356 1.11 -25.75 -30.63
CA THR A 356 0.09 -26.05 -29.62
C THR A 356 -1.15 -25.23 -29.92
N GLN A 357 -2.28 -25.89 -30.19
CA GLN A 357 -3.57 -25.25 -30.39
C GLN A 357 -4.46 -25.47 -29.17
N ILE A 358 -5.00 -24.39 -28.62
CA ILE A 358 -6.01 -24.40 -27.55
C ILE A 358 -7.28 -23.79 -28.12
N VAL A 359 -8.37 -24.55 -28.15
CA VAL A 359 -9.65 -24.13 -28.70
C VAL A 359 -10.73 -24.22 -27.62
N PHE A 360 -11.46 -23.13 -27.44
CA PHE A 360 -12.67 -23.07 -26.63
C PHE A 360 -13.85 -22.79 -27.56
N GLU A 361 -14.84 -23.67 -27.54
CA GLU A 361 -16.05 -23.54 -28.33
C GLU A 361 -17.25 -23.49 -27.41
N ASN A 362 -18.19 -22.56 -27.65
CA ASN A 362 -19.45 -22.55 -26.92
C ASN A 362 -20.61 -22.25 -27.87
N PHE A 363 -21.77 -22.82 -27.56
CA PHE A 363 -22.99 -22.53 -28.32
C PHE A 363 -23.35 -21.05 -28.23
N CYS A 364 -23.77 -20.49 -29.36
CA CYS A 364 -24.05 -19.08 -29.54
C CYS A 364 -25.14 -18.92 -30.61
N SER A 365 -26.37 -18.61 -30.18
CA SER A 365 -27.50 -18.45 -31.11
C SER A 365 -27.37 -17.21 -32.00
N LYS A 366 -26.72 -16.16 -31.50
CA LYS A 366 -26.52 -14.88 -32.20
C LYS A 366 -25.04 -14.50 -32.16
N PRO A 367 -24.36 -14.38 -33.31
CA PRO A 367 -22.96 -13.98 -33.32
C PRO A 367 -22.82 -12.57 -32.71
N PRO A 368 -21.86 -12.34 -31.80
CA PRO A 368 -21.64 -11.03 -31.20
C PRO A 368 -21.15 -10.01 -32.24
N GLU A 369 -21.52 -8.74 -32.07
CA GLU A 369 -20.91 -7.65 -32.83
C GLU A 369 -19.41 -7.59 -32.52
N MET A 370 -18.55 -7.53 -33.55
CA MET A 370 -17.10 -7.48 -33.37
C MET A 370 -16.57 -6.05 -33.53
N HIS A 371 -15.70 -5.61 -32.63
CA HIS A 371 -14.95 -4.35 -32.70
C HIS A 371 -13.46 -4.63 -32.44
N GLU A 372 -12.57 -4.21 -33.36
CA GLU A 372 -11.12 -4.47 -33.29
C GLU A 372 -10.74 -5.96 -33.08
N GLY A 373 -11.52 -6.87 -33.68
CA GLY A 373 -11.30 -8.32 -33.55
C GLY A 373 -11.64 -8.90 -32.17
N LEU A 374 -12.44 -8.20 -31.36
CA LEU A 374 -13.03 -8.68 -30.11
C LEU A 374 -14.55 -8.50 -30.12
N PRO A 375 -15.32 -9.36 -29.44
CA PRO A 375 -16.75 -9.14 -29.28
C PRO A 375 -17.00 -7.88 -28.44
N LYS A 376 -17.88 -7.01 -28.94
CA LYS A 376 -18.36 -5.80 -28.30
C LYS A 376 -19.32 -6.22 -27.18
N THR A 377 -18.90 -5.98 -25.94
CA THR A 377 -19.74 -6.24 -24.78
C THR A 377 -20.71 -5.08 -24.56
N GLU A 378 -22.02 -5.31 -24.73
CA GLU A 378 -23.07 -4.30 -24.50
C GLU A 378 -23.34 -4.02 -23.00
N LYS A 379 -22.63 -4.70 -22.09
CA LYS A 379 -22.77 -4.51 -20.63
C LYS A 379 -21.65 -3.64 -20.09
N ASP A 380 -21.93 -2.34 -20.10
CA ASP A 380 -21.17 -1.27 -19.47
C ASP A 380 -21.30 -1.31 -17.93
N THR A 381 -20.60 -2.26 -17.31
CA THR A 381 -20.37 -2.25 -15.85
C THR A 381 -18.93 -2.61 -15.57
N GLN A 382 -18.01 -1.64 -15.68
CA GLN A 382 -16.66 -1.50 -15.08
C GLN A 382 -15.67 -2.69 -14.94
N TYR A 383 -16.04 -3.94 -15.27
CA TYR A 383 -15.34 -5.16 -14.87
C TYR A 383 -15.37 -6.29 -15.92
N HIS A 384 -16.04 -6.15 -17.08
CA HIS A 384 -16.30 -7.29 -17.99
C HIS A 384 -15.75 -7.18 -19.42
N GLY A 385 -14.74 -6.34 -19.67
CA GLY A 385 -14.03 -6.27 -20.96
C GLY A 385 -12.58 -6.78 -20.93
N PHE A 386 -12.09 -7.25 -19.77
CA PHE A 386 -10.66 -7.53 -19.57
C PHE A 386 -10.25 -8.98 -19.84
N GLY A 387 -11.17 -9.94 -19.79
CA GLY A 387 -10.85 -11.38 -19.92
C GLY A 387 -10.15 -11.73 -21.23
N LEU A 388 -10.79 -11.45 -22.37
CA LEU A 388 -10.20 -11.71 -23.70
C LEU A 388 -8.95 -10.86 -23.98
N ARG A 389 -8.88 -9.62 -23.45
CA ARG A 389 -7.68 -8.77 -23.56
C ARG A 389 -6.51 -9.34 -22.75
N SER A 390 -6.77 -9.89 -21.57
CA SER A 390 -5.79 -10.58 -20.74
C SER A 390 -5.28 -11.84 -21.43
N ILE A 391 -6.18 -12.64 -22.02
CA ILE A 391 -5.79 -13.82 -22.80
C ILE A 391 -4.88 -13.41 -23.97
N ARG A 392 -5.24 -12.38 -24.74
CA ARG A 392 -4.43 -11.86 -25.83
C ARG A 392 -3.03 -11.47 -25.37
N TYR A 393 -2.94 -10.68 -24.30
CA TYR A 393 -1.66 -10.24 -23.74
C TYR A 393 -0.78 -11.40 -23.28
N ILE A 394 -1.37 -12.41 -22.62
CA ILE A 394 -0.63 -13.59 -22.18
C ILE A 394 -0.17 -14.41 -23.39
N ILE A 395 -1.01 -14.62 -24.40
CA ILE A 395 -0.61 -15.38 -25.59
C ILE A 395 0.50 -14.68 -26.38
N GLU A 396 0.46 -13.35 -26.48
CA GLU A 396 1.53 -12.54 -27.07
C GLU A 396 2.86 -12.65 -26.29
N LYS A 397 2.83 -12.81 -24.95
CA LYS A 397 4.04 -13.06 -24.12
C LYS A 397 4.77 -14.34 -24.55
N TYR A 398 4.08 -15.32 -25.13
CA TYR A 398 4.64 -16.59 -25.59
C TYR A 398 4.80 -16.66 -27.12
N ASP A 399 4.87 -15.51 -27.80
CA ASP A 399 4.94 -15.41 -29.27
C ASP A 399 3.81 -16.15 -30.00
N GLY A 400 2.66 -16.30 -29.32
CA GLY A 400 1.47 -16.95 -29.85
C GLY A 400 0.51 -15.98 -30.54
N HIS A 401 -0.53 -16.54 -31.15
CA HIS A 401 -1.59 -15.79 -31.82
C HIS A 401 -2.97 -16.22 -31.30
N MET A 402 -3.85 -15.24 -31.11
CA MET A 402 -5.25 -15.43 -30.72
C MET A 402 -6.17 -15.09 -31.89
N SER A 403 -7.11 -15.96 -32.22
CA SER A 403 -8.19 -15.70 -33.16
C SER A 403 -9.55 -16.02 -32.56
N ILE A 404 -10.57 -15.30 -33.03
CA ILE A 404 -11.97 -15.51 -32.67
C ILE A 404 -12.74 -15.69 -33.97
N ASP A 405 -13.56 -16.73 -34.03
CA ASP A 405 -14.45 -17.00 -35.16
C ASP A 405 -15.85 -17.36 -34.65
N THR A 406 -16.85 -17.22 -35.51
CA THR A 406 -18.22 -17.62 -35.24
C THR A 406 -18.72 -18.42 -36.43
N LYS A 407 -18.90 -19.73 -36.24
CA LYS A 407 -19.30 -20.64 -37.31
C LYS A 407 -20.33 -21.63 -36.78
N ASP A 408 -21.34 -21.95 -37.58
CA ASP A 408 -22.32 -23.01 -37.29
C ASP A 408 -22.95 -22.89 -35.88
N GLN A 409 -23.32 -21.67 -35.46
CA GLN A 409 -23.87 -21.35 -34.12
C GLN A 409 -22.91 -21.63 -32.95
N MET A 410 -21.60 -21.66 -33.24
CA MET A 410 -20.56 -21.79 -32.24
C MET A 410 -19.70 -20.53 -32.24
N PHE A 411 -19.45 -20.00 -31.05
CA PHE A 411 -18.36 -19.05 -30.82
C PHE A 411 -17.09 -19.84 -30.56
N ILE A 412 -16.03 -19.54 -31.31
CA ILE A 412 -14.77 -20.28 -31.31
C ILE A 412 -13.64 -19.32 -30.95
N LEU A 413 -13.03 -19.53 -29.78
CA LEU A 413 -11.78 -18.90 -29.38
C LEU A 413 -10.63 -19.86 -29.62
N SER A 414 -9.72 -19.51 -30.53
CA SER A 414 -8.54 -20.30 -30.87
C SER A 414 -7.26 -19.59 -30.47
N LEU A 415 -6.39 -20.27 -29.73
CA LEU A 415 -5.07 -19.81 -29.33
C LEU A 415 -4.03 -20.75 -29.95
N LEU A 416 -3.01 -20.18 -30.60
CA LEU A 416 -1.92 -20.90 -31.24
C LEU A 416 -0.60 -20.46 -30.61
N LEU A 417 0.22 -21.43 -30.21
CA LEU A 417 1.51 -21.20 -29.55
C LEU A 417 2.62 -21.96 -30.28
N PRO A 418 3.76 -21.31 -30.59
CA PRO A 418 4.92 -22.00 -31.15
C PRO A 418 5.50 -22.97 -30.11
N ARG A 419 5.89 -24.17 -30.55
CA ARG A 419 6.57 -25.12 -29.66
C ARG A 419 8.08 -24.85 -29.70
N PRO A 420 8.75 -24.78 -28.53
CA PRO A 420 10.21 -24.77 -28.52
C PRO A 420 10.70 -26.07 -29.16
N GLN A 421 11.55 -25.96 -30.19
CA GLN A 421 12.18 -27.12 -30.82
C GLN A 421 12.90 -27.93 -29.73
N GLN A 422 12.45 -29.17 -29.49
CA GLN A 422 13.26 -30.14 -28.78
C GLN A 422 14.51 -30.37 -29.63
N SER A 423 15.64 -29.79 -29.20
CA SER A 423 16.96 -30.20 -29.65
C SER A 423 17.07 -31.70 -29.39
N ALA A 424 17.11 -32.47 -30.49
CA ALA A 424 17.26 -33.92 -30.52
C ALA A 424 18.58 -34.40 -29.91
#